data_AF-A0A2A6ZRK6-F1
#
_entry.id   AF-A0A2A6ZRK6-F1
#
_cell.length_a   1.000
_cell.length_b   1.000
_cell.length_c   1.000
_cell.angle_alpha   90.00
_cell.angle_beta   90.00
_cell.angle_gamma   90.00
#
_symmetry.space_group_name_H-M   'P 1'
#
loop_
_entity.id
_entity.type
_entity.pdbx_description
1 polymer ?
#
loop_
_entity_poly.entity_id
_entity_poly.type
_entity_poly.pdbx_seq_one_letter_code
_entity_poly.pdbx_strand_id
1 'polypeptide(L)'
;MTYSQQVQNMCPITKGPKHGPAPIPEEGAWVKAYEIKDISGYTHGVGWCAPQQGTCKLSLNIKNGVIEEALVETIGCSGMTHSAAMAGEILPGKTILEALNTDLVCDAINVAMRELFLQIVYGRSQTAFSEDGLPIGAGLDDLGKGLRSMTGTIFSTKAKGVRYLELTEGYINKLAVDANDEVIGYQFVKLGKMMEDIRHGKTPNEAYEKNVGTYGRFSKEQGAVKYIDPREE
;
A
#
# COMPACT_ATOMS: atom_id res chain seq x y z
N MET A 1 30.48 -32.25 3.42
CA MET A 1 29.28 -32.98 2.94
C MET A 1 29.72 -34.38 2.54
N THR A 2 29.02 -35.43 2.97
CA THR A 2 29.36 -36.82 2.63
C THR A 2 28.33 -37.35 1.64
N TYR A 3 28.77 -37.77 0.45
CA TYR A 3 27.87 -38.37 -0.54
C TYR A 3 27.48 -39.79 -0.14
N SER A 4 26.30 -40.24 -0.58
CA SER A 4 25.86 -41.62 -0.39
C SER A 4 26.79 -42.60 -1.14
N GLN A 5 26.86 -43.85 -0.67
CA GLN A 5 27.69 -44.89 -1.29
C GLN A 5 27.38 -45.06 -2.79
N GLN A 6 26.10 -44.92 -3.16
CA GLN A 6 25.67 -45.04 -4.55
C GLN A 6 26.28 -43.95 -5.45
N VAL A 7 26.36 -42.70 -4.96
CA VAL A 7 26.98 -41.58 -5.69
C VAL A 7 28.50 -41.74 -5.74
N GLN A 8 29.13 -42.24 -4.67
CA GLN A 8 30.57 -42.51 -4.65
C GLN A 8 31.01 -43.55 -5.70
N ASN A 9 30.13 -44.50 -6.03
CA ASN A 9 30.41 -45.54 -7.02
C ASN A 9 30.21 -45.09 -8.48
N MET A 10 29.71 -43.87 -8.72
CA MET A 10 29.50 -43.34 -10.07
C MET A 10 30.77 -42.69 -10.63
N CYS A 11 30.98 -42.76 -11.94
CA CYS A 11 32.04 -42.01 -12.59
C CYS A 11 31.69 -40.50 -12.67
N PRO A 12 32.65 -39.58 -12.47
CA PRO A 12 32.40 -38.15 -12.63
C PRO A 12 32.05 -37.78 -14.08
N ILE A 13 31.08 -36.87 -14.25
CA ILE A 13 30.73 -36.26 -15.55
C ILE A 13 30.99 -34.76 -15.47
N THR A 14 31.62 -34.19 -16.51
CA THR A 14 31.92 -32.75 -16.57
C THR A 14 30.69 -31.95 -16.99
N LYS A 15 30.34 -30.90 -16.22
CA LYS A 15 29.32 -29.93 -16.60
C LYS A 15 29.84 -29.04 -17.76
N GLY A 16 28.96 -28.70 -18.70
CA GLY A 16 29.22 -27.72 -19.75
C GLY A 16 29.37 -26.28 -19.23
N PRO A 17 28.99 -25.24 -20.01
CA PRO A 17 29.17 -23.84 -19.64
C PRO A 17 28.71 -23.47 -18.22
N LYS A 18 29.29 -22.40 -17.66
CA LYS A 18 28.88 -21.86 -16.35
C LYS A 18 27.52 -21.15 -16.46
N HIS A 19 26.46 -21.86 -16.11
CA HIS A 19 25.11 -21.30 -15.99
C HIS A 19 24.91 -20.68 -14.59
N GLY A 20 25.21 -19.39 -14.46
CA GLY A 20 24.83 -18.59 -13.28
C GLY A 20 23.37 -18.12 -13.37
N PRO A 21 22.86 -17.38 -12.36
CA PRO A 21 21.52 -16.81 -12.39
C PRO A 21 21.37 -15.85 -13.58
N ALA A 22 20.14 -15.76 -14.08
CA ALA A 22 19.78 -14.74 -15.05
C ALA A 22 19.86 -13.35 -14.38
N PRO A 23 20.37 -12.33 -15.09
CA PRO A 23 20.35 -10.98 -14.55
C PRO A 23 18.91 -10.48 -14.40
N ILE A 24 18.63 -9.80 -13.29
CA ILE A 24 17.36 -9.14 -12.99
C ILE A 24 17.57 -7.63 -12.97
N PRO A 25 16.57 -6.82 -13.35
CA PRO A 25 16.68 -5.37 -13.26
C PRO A 25 16.43 -4.91 -11.82
N GLU A 26 17.32 -4.07 -11.30
CA GLU A 26 17.13 -3.37 -10.02
C GLU A 26 17.94 -2.08 -10.01
N GLU A 27 17.35 -1.00 -9.49
CA GLU A 27 17.99 0.31 -9.26
C GLU A 27 18.83 0.85 -10.45
N GLY A 28 18.34 0.64 -11.68
CA GLY A 28 18.99 1.10 -12.90
C GLY A 28 20.09 0.17 -13.44
N ALA A 29 20.31 -0.98 -12.79
CA ALA A 29 21.31 -1.97 -13.16
C ALA A 29 20.70 -3.35 -13.49
N TRP A 30 21.49 -4.19 -14.15
CA TRP A 30 21.19 -5.61 -14.38
C TRP A 30 22.08 -6.46 -13.48
N VAL A 31 21.52 -6.96 -12.38
CA VAL A 31 22.26 -7.65 -11.32
C VAL A 31 22.02 -9.16 -11.40
N LYS A 32 23.09 -9.93 -11.22
CA LYS A 32 22.99 -11.39 -11.05
C LYS A 32 22.94 -11.69 -9.57
N ALA A 33 21.75 -11.88 -9.03
CA ALA A 33 21.57 -12.14 -7.60
C ALA A 33 21.98 -13.57 -7.22
N TYR A 34 22.96 -13.71 -6.32
CA TYR A 34 23.40 -14.97 -5.74
C TYR A 34 23.03 -15.08 -4.26
N GLU A 35 23.05 -13.95 -3.55
CA GLU A 35 22.79 -13.83 -2.13
C GLU A 35 21.69 -12.81 -1.88
N ILE A 36 21.07 -12.85 -0.70
CA ILE A 36 20.01 -11.91 -0.31
C ILE A 36 20.49 -10.45 -0.40
N LYS A 37 21.77 -10.21 -0.10
CA LYS A 37 22.36 -8.87 -0.16
C LYS A 37 22.41 -8.27 -1.57
N ASP A 38 22.24 -9.09 -2.61
CA ASP A 38 22.26 -8.66 -4.01
C ASP A 38 20.86 -8.21 -4.47
N ILE A 39 19.91 -8.02 -3.55
CA ILE A 39 18.52 -7.64 -3.86
C ILE A 39 18.23 -6.26 -3.28
N SER A 40 17.90 -5.29 -4.13
CA SER A 40 17.52 -3.93 -3.74
C SER A 40 16.32 -3.42 -4.53
N GLY A 41 15.60 -2.46 -3.95
CA GLY A 41 14.53 -1.73 -4.61
C GLY A 41 13.35 -1.44 -3.71
N TYR A 42 12.49 -0.54 -4.19
CA TYR A 42 11.20 -0.24 -3.59
C TYR A 42 10.08 -0.98 -4.33
N THR A 43 9.30 -1.75 -3.60
CA THR A 43 8.18 -2.50 -4.16
C THR A 43 7.10 -2.72 -3.12
N HIS A 44 5.97 -3.27 -3.55
CA HIS A 44 4.85 -3.56 -2.67
C HIS A 44 4.19 -4.89 -2.99
N GLY A 45 3.69 -5.55 -1.95
CA GLY A 45 2.83 -6.71 -2.04
C GLY A 45 1.43 -6.37 -1.53
N VAL A 46 0.44 -7.04 -2.08
CA VAL A 46 -0.95 -6.95 -1.61
C VAL A 46 -1.37 -8.33 -1.14
N GLY A 47 -1.96 -8.39 0.04
CA GLY A 47 -2.45 -9.63 0.63
C GLY A 47 -3.79 -9.43 1.32
N TRP A 48 -4.46 -10.53 1.58
CA TRP A 48 -5.78 -10.57 2.20
C TRP A 48 -5.80 -11.64 3.28
N CYS A 49 -6.64 -11.48 4.31
CA CYS A 49 -6.82 -12.50 5.34
C CYS A 49 -7.95 -13.44 4.94
N ALA A 50 -7.91 -14.74 5.24
CA ALA A 50 -9.07 -15.61 5.03
C ALA A 50 -10.28 -15.14 5.87
N PRO A 51 -11.52 -15.03 5.32
CA PRO A 51 -12.00 -15.40 3.98
C PRO A 51 -12.07 -14.22 2.98
N GLN A 52 -11.00 -13.45 2.88
CA GLN A 52 -10.83 -12.21 2.09
C GLN A 52 -11.62 -10.98 2.59
N GLN A 53 -11.86 -10.91 3.91
CA GLN A 53 -12.63 -9.79 4.50
C GLN A 53 -11.80 -8.53 4.74
N GLY A 54 -10.48 -8.66 4.83
CA GLY A 54 -9.59 -7.52 4.94
C GLY A 54 -8.37 -7.69 4.06
N THR A 55 -7.71 -6.58 3.75
CA THR A 55 -6.58 -6.48 2.84
C THR A 55 -5.48 -5.62 3.43
N CYS A 56 -4.23 -5.93 3.06
CA CYS A 56 -3.03 -5.20 3.38
C CYS A 56 -2.27 -4.90 2.09
N LYS A 57 -1.82 -3.66 1.93
CA LYS A 57 -0.73 -3.30 1.01
C LYS A 57 0.50 -3.04 1.87
N LEU A 58 1.53 -3.86 1.69
CA LEU A 58 2.83 -3.71 2.33
C LEU A 58 3.79 -3.17 1.29
N SER A 59 4.34 -1.98 1.49
CA SER A 59 5.43 -1.44 0.68
C SER A 59 6.74 -1.48 1.47
N LEU A 60 7.82 -1.94 0.85
CA LEU A 60 9.14 -2.00 1.46
C LEU A 60 10.17 -1.28 0.59
N ASN A 61 11.03 -0.49 1.22
CA ASN A 61 12.27 0.00 0.60
C ASN A 61 13.42 -0.90 1.06
N ILE A 62 14.02 -1.63 0.13
CA ILE A 62 15.04 -2.65 0.42
C ILE A 62 16.37 -2.19 -0.15
N LYS A 63 17.42 -2.20 0.66
CA LYS A 63 18.79 -1.88 0.25
C LYS A 63 19.71 -3.00 0.69
N ASN A 64 20.49 -3.55 -0.25
CA ASN A 64 21.42 -4.65 0.00
C ASN A 64 20.77 -5.82 0.77
N GLY A 65 19.56 -6.19 0.38
CA GLY A 65 18.79 -7.28 0.99
C GLY A 65 18.12 -6.96 2.33
N VAL A 66 18.35 -5.77 2.89
CA VAL A 66 17.84 -5.31 4.19
C VAL A 66 16.68 -4.34 3.97
N ILE A 67 15.62 -4.49 4.76
CA ILE A 67 14.47 -3.59 4.76
C ILE A 67 14.86 -2.32 5.51
N GLU A 68 14.98 -1.21 4.79
CA GLU A 68 15.22 0.11 5.38
C GLU A 68 13.91 0.77 5.82
N GLU A 69 12.83 0.51 5.07
CA GLU A 69 11.53 1.15 5.33
C GLU A 69 10.38 0.18 5.10
N ALA A 70 9.34 0.32 5.91
CA ALA A 70 8.09 -0.41 5.77
C ALA A 70 6.89 0.53 5.91
N LEU A 71 6.03 0.54 4.89
CA LEU A 71 4.73 1.19 4.91
C LEU A 71 3.64 0.11 4.86
N VAL A 72 2.80 0.07 5.88
CA VAL A 72 1.76 -0.95 6.05
C VAL A 72 0.38 -0.31 6.01
N GLU A 73 -0.34 -0.49 4.91
CA GLU A 73 -1.66 0.08 4.68
C GLU A 73 -2.71 -1.03 4.78
N THR A 74 -3.72 -0.88 5.65
CA THR A 74 -4.70 -1.95 5.90
C THR A 74 -6.14 -1.47 5.82
N ILE A 75 -7.02 -2.36 5.36
CA ILE A 75 -8.48 -2.22 5.40
C ILE A 75 -9.03 -3.52 5.99
N GLY A 76 -9.59 -3.46 7.20
CA GLY A 76 -10.07 -4.67 7.88
C GLY A 76 -10.43 -4.45 9.34
N CYS A 77 -10.39 -5.52 10.13
CA CYS A 77 -10.73 -5.49 11.55
C CYS A 77 -9.67 -4.74 12.39
N SER A 78 -10.04 -4.34 13.61
CA SER A 78 -9.12 -3.69 14.54
C SER A 78 -7.88 -4.54 14.88
N GLY A 79 -8.03 -5.86 14.90
CA GLY A 79 -6.90 -6.78 15.04
C GLY A 79 -5.85 -6.59 13.95
N MET A 80 -6.30 -6.43 12.70
CA MET A 80 -5.41 -6.18 11.56
C MET A 80 -4.66 -4.85 11.72
N THR A 81 -5.32 -3.79 12.18
CA THR A 81 -4.65 -2.49 12.35
C THR A 81 -3.58 -2.53 13.45
N HIS A 82 -3.78 -3.32 14.51
CA HIS A 82 -2.75 -3.54 15.53
C HIS A 82 -1.59 -4.41 15.00
N SER A 83 -1.89 -5.45 14.23
CA SER A 83 -0.85 -6.25 13.56
C SER A 83 -0.03 -5.42 12.57
N ALA A 84 -0.64 -4.46 11.88
CA ALA A 84 0.06 -3.54 10.98
C ALA A 84 1.07 -2.65 11.72
N ALA A 85 0.69 -2.14 12.90
CA ALA A 85 1.60 -1.38 13.76
C ALA A 85 2.80 -2.24 14.19
N MET A 86 2.55 -3.49 14.63
CA MET A 86 3.59 -4.44 14.99
C MET A 86 4.52 -4.78 13.80
N ALA A 87 3.96 -5.01 12.61
CA ALA A 87 4.73 -5.27 11.41
C ALA A 87 5.63 -4.08 11.05
N GLY A 88 5.13 -2.86 11.15
CA GLY A 88 5.91 -1.63 10.93
C GLY A 88 7.08 -1.48 11.90
N GLU A 89 6.97 -2.01 13.12
CA GLU A 89 8.06 -2.02 14.11
C GLU A 89 9.10 -3.12 13.84
N ILE A 90 8.64 -4.30 13.43
CA ILE A 90 9.50 -5.51 13.35
C ILE A 90 10.25 -5.62 12.02
N LEU A 91 9.68 -5.13 10.92
CA LEU A 91 10.24 -5.34 9.57
C LEU A 91 11.53 -4.54 9.30
N PRO A 92 11.66 -3.25 9.64
CA PRO A 92 12.89 -2.51 9.41
C PRO A 92 14.10 -3.15 10.08
N GLY A 93 15.23 -3.19 9.37
CA GLY A 93 16.47 -3.83 9.81
C GLY A 93 16.54 -5.33 9.59
N LYS A 94 15.44 -6.00 9.21
CA LYS A 94 15.45 -7.41 8.80
C LYS A 94 15.89 -7.56 7.35
N THR A 95 16.51 -8.68 7.04
CA THR A 95 16.61 -9.12 5.65
C THR A 95 15.25 -9.52 5.09
N ILE A 96 15.08 -9.47 3.77
CA ILE A 96 13.83 -9.92 3.12
C ILE A 96 13.51 -11.40 3.41
N LEU A 97 14.52 -12.23 3.68
CA LEU A 97 14.33 -13.63 4.04
C LEU A 97 13.87 -13.79 5.49
N GLU A 98 14.44 -13.03 6.43
CA GLU A 98 13.95 -13.00 7.81
C GLU A 98 12.51 -12.48 7.88
N ALA A 99 12.19 -11.43 7.13
CA ALA A 99 10.83 -10.89 7.04
C ALA A 99 9.83 -11.93 6.53
N LEU A 100 10.17 -12.68 5.47
CA LEU A 100 9.34 -13.77 4.94
C LEU A 100 9.08 -14.88 5.98
N ASN A 101 10.00 -15.09 6.93
CA ASN A 101 9.91 -16.10 7.98
C ASN A 101 9.49 -15.53 9.34
N THR A 102 9.06 -14.27 9.39
CA THR A 102 8.56 -13.62 10.61
C THR A 102 7.05 -13.76 10.68
N ASP A 103 6.53 -14.08 11.87
CA ASP A 103 5.08 -14.05 12.10
C ASP A 103 4.61 -12.60 12.23
N LEU A 104 3.88 -12.11 11.22
CA LEU A 104 3.32 -10.76 11.20
C LEU A 104 1.89 -10.70 11.76
N VAL A 105 1.44 -11.78 12.45
CA VAL A 105 0.16 -11.95 13.16
C VAL A 105 -1.09 -11.95 12.27
N CYS A 106 -1.17 -11.02 11.32
CA CYS A 106 -2.26 -10.94 10.36
C CYS A 106 -1.90 -11.66 9.07
N ASP A 107 -2.74 -12.62 8.68
CA ASP A 107 -2.62 -13.36 7.42
C ASP A 107 -2.53 -12.44 6.18
N ALA A 108 -3.25 -11.31 6.18
CA ALA A 108 -3.17 -10.34 5.09
C ALA A 108 -1.76 -9.75 4.91
N ILE A 109 -1.06 -9.49 6.01
CA ILE A 109 0.30 -8.95 6.00
C ILE A 109 1.30 -10.04 5.63
N ASN A 110 1.14 -11.25 6.16
CA ASN A 110 1.97 -12.41 5.79
C ASN A 110 1.85 -12.73 4.28
N VAL A 111 0.62 -12.71 3.74
CA VAL A 111 0.38 -12.85 2.30
C VAL A 111 1.03 -11.71 1.53
N ALA A 112 0.85 -10.46 1.96
CA ALA A 112 1.46 -9.30 1.30
C ALA A 112 3.00 -9.43 1.27
N MET A 113 3.63 -9.85 2.37
CA MET A 113 5.08 -10.08 2.44
C MET A 113 5.52 -11.20 1.48
N ARG A 114 4.76 -12.30 1.39
CA ARG A 114 5.04 -13.39 0.43
C ARG A 114 4.98 -12.90 -1.02
N GLU A 115 3.91 -12.20 -1.38
CA GLU A 115 3.75 -11.70 -2.75
C GLU A 115 4.80 -10.64 -3.10
N LEU A 116 5.14 -9.76 -2.14
CA LEU A 116 6.25 -8.81 -2.26
C LEU A 116 7.58 -9.52 -2.50
N PHE A 117 7.87 -10.55 -1.71
CA PHE A 117 9.09 -11.34 -1.83
C PHE A 117 9.23 -11.94 -3.23
N LEU A 118 8.15 -12.54 -3.77
CA LEU A 118 8.14 -13.06 -5.14
C LEU A 118 8.46 -11.97 -6.16
N GLN A 119 7.92 -10.76 -6.01
CA GLN A 119 8.22 -9.67 -6.93
C GLN A 119 9.69 -9.25 -6.89
N ILE A 120 10.21 -8.97 -5.69
CA ILE A 120 11.54 -8.36 -5.56
C ILE A 120 12.65 -9.31 -6.01
N VAL A 121 12.55 -10.62 -5.71
CA VAL A 121 13.57 -11.60 -6.13
C VAL A 121 13.58 -11.88 -7.64
N TYR A 122 12.54 -11.46 -8.36
CA TYR A 122 12.48 -11.49 -9.83
C TYR A 122 12.83 -10.13 -10.46
N GLY A 123 13.34 -9.16 -9.69
CA GLY A 123 13.64 -7.80 -10.15
C GLY A 123 12.39 -7.02 -10.55
N ARG A 124 11.24 -7.34 -9.97
CA ARG A 124 9.99 -6.59 -10.17
C ARG A 124 9.84 -5.59 -9.04
N SER A 125 10.51 -4.46 -9.18
CA SER A 125 10.38 -3.31 -8.29
C SER A 125 9.90 -2.08 -9.06
N GLN A 126 9.25 -1.15 -8.37
CA GLN A 126 8.84 0.13 -8.95
C GLN A 126 10.06 0.98 -9.34
N THR A 127 11.20 0.69 -8.71
CA THR A 127 12.48 1.39 -8.92
C THR A 127 13.46 0.60 -9.77
N ALA A 128 13.02 -0.46 -10.47
CA ALA A 128 13.92 -1.35 -11.21
C ALA A 128 14.81 -0.59 -12.23
N PHE A 129 14.30 0.51 -12.77
CA PHE A 129 14.99 1.36 -13.75
C PHE A 129 15.38 2.74 -13.22
N SER A 130 15.24 2.96 -11.92
CA SER A 130 15.63 4.20 -11.24
C SER A 130 17.06 4.07 -10.72
N GLU A 131 18.00 4.86 -11.25
CA GLU A 131 19.38 4.89 -10.76
C GLU A 131 19.40 5.18 -9.24
N ASP A 132 20.13 4.36 -8.47
CA ASP A 132 20.19 4.35 -6.99
C ASP A 132 18.84 4.11 -6.26
N GLY A 133 17.79 3.76 -7.01
CA GLY A 133 16.45 3.51 -6.50
C GLY A 133 15.78 4.74 -5.88
N LEU A 134 14.90 4.51 -4.91
CA LEU A 134 14.32 5.60 -4.11
C LEU A 134 15.18 5.86 -2.85
N PRO A 135 15.35 7.13 -2.45
CA PRO A 135 16.00 7.45 -1.19
C PRO A 135 15.12 7.01 -0.01
N ILE A 136 15.77 6.69 1.11
CA ILE A 136 15.08 6.43 2.37
C ILE A 136 14.28 7.69 2.75
N GLY A 137 12.99 7.50 2.97
CA GLY A 137 11.98 8.51 3.32
C GLY A 137 10.96 8.71 2.21
N ALA A 138 11.33 8.42 0.94
CA ALA A 138 10.47 8.67 -0.20
C ALA A 138 9.24 7.76 -0.25
N GLY A 139 9.25 6.62 0.44
CA GLY A 139 8.07 5.76 0.57
C GLY A 139 6.88 6.46 1.24
N LEU A 140 7.11 7.51 2.04
CA LEU A 140 6.04 8.33 2.62
C LEU A 140 5.33 9.22 1.59
N ASP A 141 6.00 9.56 0.49
CA ASP A 141 5.41 10.42 -0.54
C ASP A 141 4.25 9.72 -1.28
N ASP A 142 4.22 8.37 -1.27
CA ASP A 142 3.11 7.56 -1.79
C ASP A 142 1.78 7.86 -1.06
N LEU A 143 1.83 8.32 0.19
CA LEU A 143 0.65 8.71 0.97
C LEU A 143 0.13 10.12 0.62
N GLY A 144 0.81 10.84 -0.26
CA GLY A 144 0.43 12.19 -0.68
C GLY A 144 0.48 13.25 0.44
N LYS A 145 -0.09 14.43 0.15
CA LYS A 145 -0.06 15.60 1.04
C LYS A 145 -1.02 15.41 2.21
N GLY A 146 -0.50 14.87 3.30
CA GLY A 146 -1.24 14.58 4.54
C GLY A 146 -0.80 13.30 5.24
N LEU A 147 0.18 12.56 4.67
CA LEU A 147 0.72 11.32 5.23
C LEU A 147 -0.38 10.32 5.60
N ARG A 148 -1.39 10.19 4.73
CA ARG A 148 -2.55 9.33 4.92
C ARG A 148 -2.92 8.64 3.62
N SER A 149 -3.14 7.33 3.68
CA SER A 149 -3.60 6.54 2.56
C SER A 149 -4.88 7.11 1.93
N MET A 150 -4.91 7.11 0.60
CA MET A 150 -6.13 7.41 -0.15
C MET A 150 -7.09 6.22 0.00
N THR A 151 -8.27 6.47 0.57
CA THR A 151 -9.28 5.44 0.87
C THR A 151 -10.60 5.79 0.21
N GLY A 152 -11.38 4.76 -0.12
CA GLY A 152 -12.71 4.91 -0.71
C GLY A 152 -13.71 3.98 -0.03
N THR A 153 -14.79 4.56 0.49
CA THR A 153 -15.90 3.82 1.11
C THR A 153 -17.21 4.28 0.47
N ILE A 154 -17.83 3.39 -0.31
CA ILE A 154 -19.09 3.64 -1.00
C ILE A 154 -20.07 2.56 -0.58
N PHE A 155 -21.26 2.98 -0.15
CA PHE A 155 -22.37 2.10 0.12
C PHE A 155 -23.46 2.30 -0.94
N SER A 156 -24.19 1.26 -1.30
CA SER A 156 -25.31 1.40 -2.25
C SER A 156 -26.32 0.29 -2.03
N THR A 157 -27.58 0.61 -2.24
CA THR A 157 -28.64 -0.40 -2.29
C THR A 157 -29.52 -0.16 -3.48
N LYS A 158 -30.11 -1.24 -4.01
CA LYS A 158 -31.10 -1.13 -5.10
C LYS A 158 -32.28 -0.22 -4.74
N ALA A 159 -32.67 -0.18 -3.46
CA ALA A 159 -33.83 0.57 -2.99
C ALA A 159 -33.55 2.06 -2.75
N LYS A 160 -32.30 2.43 -2.42
CA LYS A 160 -31.94 3.79 -1.96
C LYS A 160 -30.81 4.46 -2.76
N GLY A 161 -30.23 3.76 -3.73
CA GLY A 161 -29.13 4.26 -4.54
C GLY A 161 -27.81 4.34 -3.77
N VAL A 162 -26.87 5.11 -4.33
CA VAL A 162 -25.48 5.21 -3.88
C VAL A 162 -25.27 6.22 -2.76
N ARG A 163 -24.27 5.98 -1.92
CA ARG A 163 -23.80 6.81 -0.82
C ARG A 163 -22.27 6.82 -0.81
N TYR A 164 -21.68 7.97 -1.12
CA TYR A 164 -20.24 8.18 -0.95
C TYR A 164 -20.00 8.56 0.51
N LEU A 165 -19.27 7.72 1.24
CA LEU A 165 -18.94 7.95 2.66
C LEU A 165 -17.55 8.55 2.79
N GLU A 166 -16.61 8.04 2.00
CA GLU A 166 -15.24 8.54 1.90
C GLU A 166 -14.72 8.31 0.47
N LEU A 167 -13.99 9.28 -0.06
CA LEU A 167 -13.29 9.19 -1.34
C LEU A 167 -11.86 9.72 -1.17
N THR A 168 -11.05 9.69 -2.24
CA THR A 168 -9.65 10.14 -2.22
C THR A 168 -9.45 11.51 -1.56
N GLU A 169 -10.39 12.44 -1.72
CA GLU A 169 -10.29 13.77 -1.12
C GLU A 169 -10.53 13.77 0.40
N GLY A 170 -11.28 12.80 0.92
CA GLY A 170 -11.54 12.58 2.34
C GLY A 170 -12.99 12.29 2.68
N TYR A 171 -13.41 12.72 3.87
CA TYR A 171 -14.74 12.45 4.43
C TYR A 171 -15.82 13.19 3.64
N ILE A 172 -16.84 12.48 3.18
CA ILE A 172 -17.94 13.09 2.42
C ILE A 172 -19.02 13.60 3.38
N ASN A 173 -19.28 14.91 3.31
CA ASN A 173 -20.29 15.58 4.12
C ASN A 173 -21.67 15.57 3.47
N LYS A 174 -21.73 15.84 2.16
CA LYS A 174 -22.99 16.02 1.43
C LYS A 174 -22.89 15.49 0.03
N LEU A 175 -23.97 14.89 -0.46
CA LEU A 175 -24.17 14.61 -1.87
C LEU A 175 -25.12 15.65 -2.47
N ALA A 176 -24.74 16.26 -3.59
CA ALA A 176 -25.60 17.12 -4.38
C ALA A 176 -26.43 16.26 -5.33
N VAL A 177 -27.75 16.47 -5.31
CA VAL A 177 -28.73 15.70 -6.06
C VAL A 177 -29.49 16.63 -7.01
N ASP A 178 -29.71 16.18 -8.24
CA ASP A 178 -30.44 16.95 -9.25
C ASP A 178 -31.95 16.65 -9.28
N ALA A 179 -32.66 17.25 -10.23
CA ALA A 179 -34.13 17.12 -10.33
C ALA A 179 -34.61 15.71 -10.69
N ASN A 180 -33.70 14.81 -11.11
CA ASN A 180 -34.00 13.41 -11.42
C ASN A 180 -33.59 12.47 -10.28
N ASP A 181 -33.28 13.01 -9.10
CA ASP A 181 -32.74 12.28 -7.95
C ASP A 181 -31.37 11.63 -8.21
N GLU A 182 -30.59 12.17 -9.16
CA GLU A 182 -29.24 11.67 -9.47
C GLU A 182 -28.19 12.39 -8.63
N VAL A 183 -27.20 11.65 -8.11
CA VAL A 183 -26.03 12.26 -7.44
C VAL A 183 -25.11 12.87 -8.50
N ILE A 184 -24.95 14.19 -8.47
CA ILE A 184 -24.23 14.95 -9.52
C ILE A 184 -22.96 15.66 -9.00
N GLY A 185 -22.75 15.68 -7.70
CA GLY A 185 -21.58 16.25 -7.04
C GLY A 185 -21.54 15.92 -5.56
N TYR A 186 -20.47 16.29 -4.87
CA TYR A 186 -20.33 16.06 -3.43
C TYR A 186 -19.46 17.12 -2.76
N GLN A 187 -19.66 17.29 -1.46
CA GLN A 187 -18.82 18.09 -0.57
C GLN A 187 -18.01 17.16 0.33
N PHE A 188 -16.75 17.49 0.53
CA PHE A 188 -15.82 16.67 1.30
C PHE A 188 -14.95 17.51 2.23
N VAL A 189 -14.33 16.87 3.21
CA VAL A 189 -13.32 17.45 4.11
C VAL A 189 -12.01 16.70 3.94
N LYS A 190 -10.92 17.45 3.66
CA LYS A 190 -9.57 16.89 3.54
C LYS A 190 -8.99 16.55 4.92
N LEU A 191 -9.35 15.39 5.47
CA LEU A 191 -9.01 14.99 6.85
C LEU A 191 -7.52 15.16 7.19
N GLY A 192 -6.61 14.66 6.34
CA GLY A 192 -5.17 14.78 6.59
C GLY A 192 -4.71 16.23 6.75
N LYS A 193 -5.13 17.11 5.83
CA LYS A 193 -4.81 18.55 5.87
C LYS A 193 -5.52 19.30 6.99
N MET A 194 -6.75 18.92 7.31
CA MET A 194 -7.48 19.46 8.45
C MET A 194 -6.74 19.18 9.75
N MET A 195 -6.30 17.93 9.96
CA MET A 195 -5.53 17.56 11.16
C MET A 195 -4.15 18.22 11.19
N GLU A 196 -3.50 18.40 10.04
CA GLU A 196 -2.26 19.16 9.93
C GLU A 196 -2.45 20.63 10.34
N ASP A 197 -3.50 21.29 9.85
CA ASP A 197 -3.85 22.66 10.23
C ASP A 197 -4.10 22.80 11.75
N ILE A 198 -4.81 21.83 12.35
CA ILE A 198 -5.03 21.80 13.81
C ILE A 198 -3.71 21.65 14.57
N ARG A 199 -2.83 20.74 14.13
CA ARG A 199 -1.50 20.53 14.73
C ARG A 199 -0.62 21.78 14.65
N HIS A 200 -0.82 22.63 13.64
CA HIS A 200 -0.13 23.90 13.47
C HIS A 200 -0.86 25.09 14.14
N GLY A 201 -1.83 24.83 15.02
CA GLY A 201 -2.39 25.82 15.92
C GLY A 201 -3.71 26.46 15.47
N LYS A 202 -4.30 26.00 14.36
CA LYS A 202 -5.66 26.43 14.00
C LYS A 202 -6.69 25.81 14.92
N THR A 203 -7.77 26.55 15.18
CA THR A 203 -8.91 25.96 15.88
C THR A 203 -9.58 24.89 15.01
N PRO A 204 -10.27 23.89 15.61
CA PRO A 204 -10.97 22.86 14.84
C PRO A 204 -11.93 23.44 13.79
N ASN A 205 -12.63 24.53 14.09
CA ASN A 205 -13.58 25.13 13.16
C ASN A 205 -12.88 25.79 11.96
N GLU A 206 -11.84 26.59 12.20
CA GLU A 206 -11.06 27.24 11.12
C GLU A 206 -10.38 26.20 10.21
N ALA A 207 -9.85 25.12 10.81
CA ALA A 207 -9.23 24.03 10.06
C ALA A 207 -10.25 23.27 9.22
N TYR A 208 -11.43 23.00 9.78
CA TYR A 208 -12.53 22.36 9.07
C TYR A 208 -12.94 23.20 7.86
N GLU A 209 -13.34 24.46 8.08
CA GLU A 209 -13.84 25.37 7.05
C GLU A 209 -12.83 25.55 5.89
N LYS A 210 -11.54 25.68 6.22
CA LYS A 210 -10.46 25.79 5.22
C LYS A 210 -10.31 24.52 4.35
N ASN A 211 -10.62 23.35 4.90
CA ASN A 211 -10.39 22.06 4.24
C ASN A 211 -11.67 21.44 3.66
N VAL A 212 -12.80 22.15 3.74
CA VAL A 212 -14.01 21.80 2.98
C VAL A 212 -13.78 22.13 1.50
N GLY A 213 -14.09 21.16 0.64
CA GLY A 213 -14.10 21.32 -0.80
C GLY A 213 -15.36 20.72 -1.43
N THR A 214 -15.56 20.99 -2.71
CA THR A 214 -16.65 20.39 -3.50
C THR A 214 -16.09 19.82 -4.80
N TYR A 215 -16.75 18.80 -5.33
CA TYR A 215 -16.43 18.19 -6.62
C TYR A 215 -17.72 17.94 -7.42
N GLY A 216 -17.62 17.97 -8.75
CA GLY A 216 -18.74 17.79 -9.65
C GLY A 216 -19.67 19.01 -9.72
N ARG A 217 -20.94 18.76 -10.06
CA ARG A 217 -21.99 19.77 -10.15
C ARG A 217 -22.62 19.99 -8.78
N PHE A 218 -21.88 20.65 -7.88
CA PHE A 218 -22.34 20.82 -6.50
C PHE A 218 -23.24 22.04 -6.31
N SER A 219 -23.08 23.11 -7.08
CA SER A 219 -23.86 24.34 -6.87
C SER A 219 -25.26 24.27 -7.47
N LYS A 220 -26.16 25.14 -7.00
CA LYS A 220 -27.53 25.24 -7.55
C LYS A 220 -27.53 25.62 -9.03
N GLU A 221 -26.62 26.50 -9.41
CA GLU A 221 -26.41 26.95 -10.80
C GLU A 221 -25.94 25.80 -11.69
N GLN A 222 -25.33 24.77 -11.11
CA GLN A 222 -24.88 23.56 -11.79
C GLN A 222 -25.95 22.45 -11.81
N GLY A 223 -27.14 22.70 -11.26
CA GLY A 223 -28.29 21.78 -11.28
C GLY A 223 -28.54 21.03 -9.97
N ALA A 224 -27.84 21.35 -8.88
CA ALA A 224 -28.14 20.76 -7.57
C ALA A 224 -29.44 21.34 -6.99
N VAL A 225 -30.45 20.48 -6.80
CA VAL A 225 -31.73 20.85 -6.20
C VAL A 225 -31.84 20.45 -4.73
N LYS A 226 -31.13 19.40 -4.31
CA LYS A 226 -31.08 18.93 -2.91
C LYS A 226 -29.64 18.57 -2.51
N TYR A 227 -29.35 18.70 -1.21
CA TYR A 227 -28.16 18.12 -0.59
C TYR A 227 -28.58 17.12 0.47
N ILE A 228 -27.99 15.93 0.47
CA ILE A 228 -28.28 14.87 1.46
C ILE A 228 -27.03 14.50 2.23
N ASP A 229 -27.20 14.17 3.52
CA ASP A 229 -26.16 13.48 4.29
C ASP A 229 -26.11 12.01 3.87
N PRO A 230 -24.97 11.50 3.36
CA PRO A 230 -24.90 10.13 2.86
C PRO A 230 -25.01 9.04 3.94
N ARG A 231 -25.02 9.40 5.23
CA ARG A 231 -25.12 8.48 6.37
C ARG A 231 -26.49 8.47 7.02
N GLU A 232 -27.24 9.56 6.92
CA GLU A 232 -28.54 9.71 7.59
C GLU A 232 -29.74 9.67 6.63
N GLU A 233 -29.55 10.08 5.37
CA GLU A 233 -30.60 10.15 4.33
C GLU A 233 -30.32 9.22 3.15
#